data_AF-A0A897MWE5-F1
#
_entry.id   AF-A0A897MWE5-F1
#
_cell.length_a   1.000
_cell.length_b   1.000
_cell.length_c   1.000
_cell.angle_alpha   90.00
_cell.angle_beta   90.00
_cell.angle_gamma   90.00
#
_symmetry.space_group_name_H-M   'P 1'
#
loop_
_entity.id
_entity.type
_entity.pdbx_description
1 polymer ?
#
loop_
_entity_poly.entity_id
_entity_poly.type
_entity_poly.pdbx_seq_one_letter_code
_entity_poly.pdbx_strand_id
1 'polypeptide(L)'
;MTEHTDNRGQLILAGAVVFSLVLIGIVVVFSTTLFTANMASSSANAGVSDAGALESDVEQTIHEYADRVNDDEEYEEYDVDGFADDIEDEYPELLAERYAESGPTIVDIVDVNVETGSEGEEIESVTVDLVYETRSTTVDREIELEDLNE
;
A
#
# COMPACT_ATOMS: atom_id res chain seq x y z
N MET A 1 -72.56 24.86 -12.56
CA MET A 1 -71.98 23.51 -12.45
C MET A 1 -70.63 23.59 -13.13
N THR A 2 -69.60 23.92 -12.35
CA THR A 2 -68.27 24.27 -12.83
C THR A 2 -67.34 23.18 -12.30
N GLU A 3 -67.18 22.09 -13.05
CA GLU A 3 -66.52 20.88 -12.54
C GLU A 3 -65.55 20.28 -13.57
N HIS A 4 -64.86 21.14 -14.32
CA HIS A 4 -63.88 20.70 -15.33
C HIS A 4 -62.51 21.37 -15.21
N THR A 5 -62.33 22.35 -14.31
CA THR A 5 -61.04 23.01 -14.06
C THR A 5 -60.17 22.23 -13.07
N ASP A 6 -60.77 21.62 -12.05
CA ASP A 6 -60.05 20.90 -10.99
C ASP A 6 -59.32 19.65 -11.49
N ASN A 7 -59.91 18.92 -12.43
CA ASN A 7 -59.34 17.67 -12.93
C ASN A 7 -58.03 17.86 -13.71
N ARG A 8 -57.81 19.03 -14.34
CA ARG A 8 -56.56 19.35 -15.05
C ARG A 8 -55.46 19.83 -14.09
N GLY A 9 -55.82 20.64 -13.10
CA GLY A 9 -54.89 21.10 -12.06
C GLY A 9 -54.36 19.95 -11.22
N GLN A 10 -55.22 19.00 -10.86
CA GLN A 10 -54.84 17.81 -10.10
C GLN A 10 -53.95 16.86 -10.90
N LEU A 11 -54.15 16.77 -12.22
CA LEU A 11 -53.31 15.96 -13.10
C LEU A 11 -51.89 16.53 -13.26
N ILE A 12 -51.77 17.86 -13.32
CA ILE A 12 -50.49 18.56 -13.32
C ILE A 12 -49.78 18.39 -11.98
N LEU A 13 -50.51 18.51 -10.86
CA LEU A 13 -49.96 18.29 -9.52
C LEU A 13 -49.43 16.85 -9.37
N ALA A 14 -50.22 15.86 -9.77
CA ALA A 14 -49.82 14.45 -9.74
C ALA A 14 -48.59 14.20 -10.63
N GLY A 15 -48.55 14.77 -11.83
CA GLY A 15 -47.40 14.67 -12.73
C GLY A 15 -46.12 15.27 -12.13
N ALA A 16 -46.22 16.45 -11.49
CA ALA A 16 -45.09 17.10 -10.85
C ALA A 16 -44.53 16.27 -9.68
N VAL A 17 -45.40 15.69 -8.85
CA VAL A 17 -44.97 14.83 -7.72
C VAL A 17 -44.24 13.59 -8.23
N VAL A 18 -44.79 12.91 -9.24
CA VAL A 18 -44.13 11.73 -9.85
C VAL A 18 -42.78 12.12 -10.44
N PHE A 19 -42.71 13.26 -11.14
CA PHE A 19 -41.48 13.74 -11.73
C PHE A 19 -40.41 14.07 -10.67
N SER A 20 -40.81 14.70 -9.56
CA SER A 20 -39.92 14.97 -8.43
C SER A 20 -39.38 13.68 -7.81
N LEU A 21 -40.20 12.65 -7.64
CA LEU A 21 -39.76 11.35 -7.11
C LEU A 21 -38.73 10.68 -8.03
N VAL A 22 -38.94 10.73 -9.35
CA VAL A 22 -37.98 10.21 -10.33
C VAL A 22 -36.65 10.97 -10.24
N LEU A 23 -36.68 12.30 -10.19
CA LEU A 23 -35.47 13.10 -10.05
C LEU A 23 -34.72 12.82 -8.75
N ILE A 24 -35.42 12.67 -7.63
CA ILE A 24 -34.81 12.30 -6.34
C ILE A 24 -34.14 10.93 -6.45
N GLY A 25 -34.81 9.95 -7.06
CA GLY A 25 -34.22 8.62 -7.28
C GLY A 25 -32.94 8.67 -8.11
N ILE A 26 -32.93 9.46 -9.18
CA ILE A 26 -31.74 9.68 -10.01
C ILE A 26 -30.61 10.32 -9.20
N VAL A 27 -30.89 11.38 -8.45
CA VAL A 27 -29.89 12.07 -7.61
C VAL A 27 -29.30 11.12 -6.57
N VAL A 28 -30.13 10.33 -5.88
CA VAL A 28 -29.65 9.36 -4.89
C VAL A 28 -28.72 8.33 -5.56
N VAL A 29 -29.09 7.76 -6.70
CA VAL A 29 -28.24 6.81 -7.42
C VAL A 29 -26.91 7.45 -7.82
N PHE A 30 -26.93 8.67 -8.39
CA PHE A 30 -25.69 9.37 -8.75
C PHE A 30 -24.84 9.73 -7.53
N SER A 31 -25.44 10.16 -6.43
CA SER A 31 -24.72 10.43 -5.19
C SER A 31 -24.13 9.16 -4.61
N THR A 32 -24.84 8.03 -4.65
CA THR A 32 -24.33 6.74 -4.18
C THR A 32 -23.23 6.20 -5.08
N THR A 33 -23.33 6.32 -6.41
CA THR A 33 -22.27 5.89 -7.33
C THR A 33 -21.04 6.77 -7.24
N LEU A 34 -21.20 8.10 -7.13
CA LEU A 34 -20.08 9.02 -6.91
C LEU A 34 -19.44 8.83 -5.54
N PHE A 35 -20.22 8.59 -4.49
CA PHE A 35 -19.70 8.25 -3.16
C PHE A 35 -18.90 6.95 -3.21
N THR A 36 -19.43 5.91 -3.88
CA THR A 36 -18.75 4.63 -4.04
C THR A 36 -17.48 4.77 -4.88
N ALA A 37 -17.51 5.52 -5.98
CA ALA A 37 -16.37 5.76 -6.84
C ALA A 37 -15.26 6.56 -6.13
N ASN A 38 -15.63 7.60 -5.38
CA ASN A 38 -14.67 8.37 -4.58
C ASN A 38 -14.08 7.54 -3.44
N MET A 39 -14.89 6.73 -2.76
CA MET A 39 -14.39 5.88 -1.66
C MET A 39 -13.45 4.79 -2.20
N ALA A 40 -13.77 4.18 -3.34
CA ALA A 40 -12.90 3.21 -4.00
C ALA A 40 -11.58 3.85 -4.47
N SER A 41 -11.64 5.03 -5.09
CA SER A 41 -10.44 5.77 -5.52
C SER A 41 -9.58 6.24 -4.34
N SER A 42 -10.22 6.70 -3.25
CA SER A 42 -9.53 7.13 -2.03
C SER A 42 -8.87 5.96 -1.32
N SER A 43 -9.50 4.78 -1.29
CA SER A 43 -8.94 3.57 -0.69
C SER A 43 -7.79 3.00 -1.51
N ALA A 44 -7.87 3.04 -2.85
CA ALA A 44 -6.79 2.61 -3.73
C ALA A 44 -5.56 3.52 -3.62
N ASN A 45 -5.77 4.85 -3.57
CA ASN A 45 -4.68 5.81 -3.39
C ASN A 45 -4.01 5.69 -2.02
N ALA A 46 -4.77 5.39 -0.96
CA ALA A 46 -4.20 5.12 0.36
C ALA A 46 -3.31 3.87 0.33
N GLY A 47 -3.79 2.76 -0.26
CA GLY A 47 -3.00 1.52 -0.36
C GLY A 47 -1.69 1.68 -1.12
N VAL A 48 -1.64 2.51 -2.16
CA VAL A 48 -0.40 2.82 -2.90
C VAL A 48 0.55 3.70 -2.08
N SER A 49 0.02 4.70 -1.35
CA SER A 49 0.83 5.56 -0.49
C SER A 49 1.45 4.80 0.68
N ASP A 50 0.70 3.87 1.28
CA ASP A 50 1.17 3.08 2.41
C ASP A 50 2.20 2.04 1.97
N ALA A 51 2.05 1.46 0.77
CA ALA A 51 3.03 0.57 0.17
C ALA A 51 4.35 1.28 -0.14
N GLY A 52 4.31 2.50 -0.69
CA GLY A 52 5.53 3.28 -0.93
C GLY A 52 6.27 3.68 0.35
N ALA A 53 5.55 3.92 1.45
CA ALA A 53 6.16 4.17 2.76
C ALA A 53 6.81 2.89 3.34
N LEU A 54 6.20 1.73 3.12
CA LEU A 54 6.79 0.44 3.48
C LEU A 54 8.10 0.19 2.72
N GLU A 55 8.08 0.34 1.39
CA GLU A 55 9.27 0.17 0.55
C GLU A 55 10.41 1.08 1.02
N SER A 56 10.13 2.36 1.27
CA SER A 56 11.13 3.31 1.78
C SER A 56 11.67 2.97 3.18
N ASP A 57 10.82 2.45 4.08
CA ASP A 57 11.26 2.04 5.43
C ASP A 57 12.17 0.79 5.35
N VAL A 58 11.88 -0.13 4.42
CA VAL A 58 12.72 -1.31 4.15
C VAL A 58 14.06 -0.89 3.57
N GLU A 59 14.07 0.02 2.60
CA GLU A 59 15.30 0.53 2.00
C GLU A 59 16.21 1.21 3.03
N GLN A 60 15.67 2.15 3.84
CA GLN A 60 16.43 2.85 4.87
C GLN A 60 16.91 1.91 5.98
N THR A 61 15.99 1.07 6.45
CA THR A 61 16.23 -0.28 6.94
C THR A 61 17.60 -0.91 6.72
N ILE A 62 17.67 -1.50 5.55
CA ILE A 62 18.78 -2.34 5.10
C ILE A 62 20.03 -1.49 4.91
N HIS A 63 19.90 -0.23 4.47
CA HIS A 63 21.02 0.72 4.41
C HIS A 63 21.69 0.92 5.76
N GLU A 64 20.92 1.29 6.79
CA GLU A 64 21.47 1.53 8.13
C GLU A 64 22.08 0.27 8.73
N TYR A 65 21.55 -0.92 8.39
CA TYR A 65 22.12 -2.17 8.86
C TYR A 65 23.40 -2.54 8.11
N ALA A 66 23.43 -2.38 6.80
CA ALA A 66 24.61 -2.60 5.96
C ALA A 66 25.76 -1.66 6.36
N ASP A 67 25.47 -0.37 6.56
CA ASP A 67 26.44 0.61 7.08
C ASP A 67 27.01 0.16 8.42
N ARG A 68 26.15 -0.30 9.35
CA ARG A 68 26.60 -0.78 10.66
C ARG A 68 27.50 -2.00 10.54
N VAL A 69 27.19 -2.93 9.65
CA VAL A 69 28.01 -4.13 9.42
C VAL A 69 29.33 -3.75 8.75
N ASN A 70 29.32 -2.78 7.82
CA ASN A 70 30.50 -2.26 7.12
C ASN A 70 31.45 -1.45 8.05
N ASP A 71 30.91 -0.68 9.00
CA ASP A 71 31.70 0.15 9.93
C ASP A 71 32.24 -0.61 11.15
N ASP A 72 31.73 -1.81 11.43
CA ASP A 72 32.06 -2.55 12.64
C ASP A 72 33.40 -3.30 12.50
N GLU A 73 34.48 -2.64 12.94
CA GLU A 73 35.85 -3.19 13.00
C GLU A 73 35.98 -4.49 13.83
N GLU A 74 34.95 -4.92 14.58
CA GLU A 74 34.95 -6.12 15.42
C GLU A 74 34.64 -7.41 14.64
N TYR A 75 34.04 -7.32 13.44
CA TYR A 75 33.78 -8.47 12.58
C TYR A 75 35.02 -8.79 11.72
N GLU A 76 35.93 -9.60 12.26
CA GLU A 76 37.11 -10.09 11.52
C GLU A 76 36.76 -10.97 10.29
N GLU A 77 35.50 -11.37 10.16
CA GLU A 77 34.89 -12.07 9.02
C GLU A 77 33.46 -11.52 8.88
N TYR A 78 33.15 -10.90 7.75
CA TYR A 78 31.80 -10.39 7.46
C TYR A 78 30.83 -11.57 7.49
N ASP A 79 29.94 -11.59 8.48
CA ASP A 79 28.88 -12.60 8.58
C ASP A 79 27.74 -12.20 7.64
N VAL A 80 28.01 -12.28 6.34
CA VAL A 80 27.04 -12.02 5.26
C VAL A 80 25.85 -12.97 5.39
N ASP A 81 26.12 -14.21 5.78
CA ASP A 81 25.09 -15.21 6.06
C ASP A 81 24.23 -14.78 7.26
N GLY A 82 24.83 -14.29 8.35
CA GLY A 82 24.09 -13.73 9.50
C GLY A 82 23.28 -12.47 9.17
N PHE A 83 23.82 -11.58 8.33
CA PHE A 83 23.08 -10.41 7.84
C PHE A 83 21.86 -10.81 7.00
N ALA A 84 22.00 -11.77 6.09
CA ALA A 84 20.89 -12.28 5.29
C ALA A 84 19.86 -13.01 6.16
N ASP A 85 20.30 -13.88 7.07
CA ASP A 85 19.42 -14.59 8.01
C ASP A 85 18.61 -13.62 8.87
N ASP A 86 19.22 -12.54 9.38
CA ASP A 86 18.51 -11.52 10.18
C ASP A 86 17.42 -10.79 9.36
N ILE A 87 17.68 -10.52 8.08
CA ILE A 87 16.70 -9.90 7.18
C ILE A 87 15.58 -10.89 6.84
N GLU A 88 15.88 -12.17 6.61
CA GLU A 88 14.88 -13.17 6.27
C GLU A 88 14.00 -13.56 7.46
N ASP A 89 14.57 -13.74 8.66
CA ASP A 89 13.86 -14.30 9.81
C ASP A 89 13.24 -13.23 10.73
N GLU A 90 13.97 -12.18 11.09
CA GLU A 90 13.54 -11.24 12.14
C GLU A 90 12.76 -10.04 11.57
N TYR A 91 13.11 -9.62 10.35
CA TYR A 91 12.54 -8.45 9.70
C TYR A 91 11.06 -8.55 9.30
N PRO A 92 10.56 -9.70 8.78
CA PRO A 92 9.16 -9.84 8.44
C PRO A 92 8.24 -9.68 9.65
N GLU A 93 8.61 -10.22 10.82
CA GLU A 93 7.81 -10.11 12.05
C GLU A 93 7.71 -8.65 12.54
N LEU A 94 8.83 -7.93 12.55
CA LEU A 94 8.88 -6.52 12.97
C LEU A 94 8.06 -5.61 12.05
N LEU A 95 8.14 -5.83 10.74
CA LEU A 95 7.38 -5.07 9.75
C LEU A 95 5.91 -5.46 9.76
N ALA A 96 5.58 -6.74 9.91
CA ALA A 96 4.20 -7.18 10.10
C ALA A 96 3.57 -6.53 11.34
N GLU A 97 4.29 -6.44 12.46
CA GLU A 97 3.78 -5.78 13.67
C GLU A 97 3.64 -4.25 13.50
N ARG A 98 4.64 -3.58 12.88
CA ARG A 98 4.59 -2.13 12.61
C ARG A 98 3.43 -1.76 11.69
N TYR A 99 3.14 -2.59 10.69
CA TYR A 99 2.12 -2.28 9.67
C TYR A 99 0.80 -3.03 9.83
N ALA A 100 0.64 -3.86 10.88
CA ALA A 100 -0.60 -4.58 11.20
C ALA A 100 -1.83 -3.66 11.27
N GLU A 101 -1.66 -2.41 11.72
CA GLU A 101 -2.74 -1.43 11.84
C GLU A 101 -2.82 -0.41 10.68
N SER A 102 -1.72 -0.17 9.95
CA SER A 102 -1.58 0.99 9.05
C SER A 102 -1.94 0.71 7.59
N GLY A 103 -1.78 -0.52 7.06
CA GLY A 103 -2.17 -0.78 5.67
C GLY A 103 -1.62 -2.08 5.07
N PRO A 104 -0.42 -2.07 4.47
CA PRO A 104 0.18 -3.25 3.87
C PRO A 104 0.77 -4.17 4.95
N THR A 105 0.43 -5.45 4.95
CA THR A 105 1.05 -6.45 5.84
C THR A 105 2.11 -7.20 5.05
N ILE A 106 3.35 -7.21 5.53
CA ILE A 106 4.37 -8.10 4.95
C ILE A 106 3.96 -9.53 5.25
N VAL A 107 3.89 -10.32 4.19
CA VAL A 107 3.55 -11.73 4.24
C VAL A 107 4.81 -12.58 4.31
N ASP A 108 5.83 -12.19 3.55
CA ASP A 108 7.04 -12.98 3.40
C ASP A 108 8.20 -12.14 2.85
N ILE A 109 9.43 -12.52 3.22
CA ILE A 109 10.64 -12.18 2.48
C ILE A 109 11.11 -13.49 1.84
N VAL A 110 11.14 -13.51 0.51
CA VAL A 110 11.27 -14.75 -0.27
C VAL A 110 12.72 -15.10 -0.53
N ASP A 111 13.55 -14.08 -0.73
CA ASP A 111 14.96 -14.23 -1.07
C ASP A 111 15.69 -12.94 -0.67
N VAL A 112 16.86 -13.10 -0.05
CA VAL A 112 17.81 -12.02 0.18
C VAL A 112 19.13 -12.39 -0.49
N ASN A 113 19.52 -11.60 -1.50
CA ASN A 113 20.79 -11.75 -2.17
C ASN A 113 21.72 -10.59 -1.79
N VAL A 114 22.87 -10.90 -1.20
CA VAL A 114 23.87 -9.92 -0.80
C VAL A 114 25.09 -10.06 -1.70
N GLU A 115 25.51 -8.96 -2.32
CA GLU A 115 26.77 -8.91 -3.07
C GLU A 115 27.80 -8.09 -2.29
N THR A 116 28.98 -8.66 -2.14
CA THR A 116 30.12 -8.00 -1.49
C THR A 116 31.07 -7.42 -2.52
N GLY A 117 31.80 -6.37 -2.14
CA GLY A 117 32.85 -5.76 -2.96
C GLY A 117 33.96 -6.74 -3.35
N SER A 118 34.85 -6.28 -4.24
CA SER A 118 35.88 -7.11 -4.89
C SER A 118 36.85 -7.84 -3.95
N GLU A 119 36.94 -7.42 -2.69
CA GLU A 119 37.80 -8.01 -1.66
C GLU A 119 37.00 -8.81 -0.61
N GLY A 120 35.65 -8.82 -0.69
CA GLY A 120 34.77 -9.45 0.29
C GLY A 120 34.74 -8.71 1.63
N GLU A 121 35.15 -7.45 1.63
CA GLU A 121 35.40 -6.61 2.81
C GLU A 121 34.31 -5.55 3.03
N GLU A 122 33.24 -5.57 2.24
CA GLU A 122 32.14 -4.62 2.32
C GLU A 122 30.91 -5.19 1.60
N ILE A 123 29.72 -4.90 2.12
CA ILE A 123 28.45 -5.12 1.42
C ILE A 123 28.30 -4.00 0.38
N GLU A 124 28.26 -4.35 -0.91
CA GLU A 124 28.17 -3.40 -2.03
C GLU A 124 26.71 -3.24 -2.50
N SER A 125 25.98 -4.35 -2.57
CA SER A 125 24.56 -4.37 -2.93
C SER A 125 23.78 -5.41 -2.14
N VAL A 126 22.48 -5.14 -1.96
CA VAL A 126 21.52 -6.09 -1.40
C VAL A 126 20.25 -6.06 -2.24
N THR A 127 19.82 -7.24 -2.68
CA THR A 127 18.54 -7.44 -3.34
C THR A 127 17.61 -8.19 -2.39
N VAL A 128 16.41 -7.65 -2.18
CA VAL A 128 15.39 -8.27 -1.33
C VAL A 128 14.10 -8.46 -2.12
N ASP A 129 13.65 -9.71 -2.20
CA ASP A 129 12.33 -10.07 -2.71
C ASP A 129 11.32 -10.11 -1.56
N LEU A 130 10.37 -9.18 -1.58
CA LEU A 130 9.35 -9.03 -0.55
C LEU A 130 7.95 -9.20 -1.11
N VAL A 131 7.14 -9.92 -0.34
CA VAL A 131 5.72 -10.15 -0.62
C VAL A 131 4.91 -9.45 0.46
N TYR A 132 4.09 -8.48 0.04
CA TYR A 132 3.18 -7.79 0.95
C TYR A 132 1.74 -7.81 0.45
N GLU A 133 0.82 -7.90 1.39
CA GLU A 133 -0.61 -7.80 1.15
C GLU A 133 -1.09 -6.38 1.41
N THR A 134 -1.60 -5.73 0.37
CA THR A 134 -2.41 -4.53 0.51
C THR A 134 -3.88 -4.91 0.73
N ARG A 135 -4.72 -3.94 1.12
CA ARG A 135 -6.18 -4.14 1.28
C ARG A 135 -6.90 -4.68 0.02
N SER A 136 -6.26 -4.65 -1.15
CA SER A 136 -6.86 -5.03 -2.42
C SER A 136 -6.15 -6.17 -3.17
N THR A 137 -4.88 -6.46 -2.85
CA THR A 137 -4.07 -7.45 -3.58
C THR A 137 -2.79 -7.79 -2.83
N THR A 138 -2.29 -9.01 -3.04
CA THR A 138 -0.88 -9.38 -2.78
C THR A 138 0.00 -8.78 -3.87
N VAL A 139 1.17 -8.30 -3.49
CA VAL A 139 2.18 -7.70 -4.37
C VAL A 139 3.52 -8.38 -4.09
N ASP A 140 4.16 -8.87 -5.14
CA ASP A 140 5.55 -9.33 -5.14
C ASP A 140 6.43 -8.18 -5.66
N ARG A 141 7.49 -7.86 -4.94
CA ARG A 141 8.36 -6.72 -5.21
C ARG A 141 9.82 -7.10 -4.97
N GLU A 142 10.66 -6.76 -5.92
CA GLU A 142 12.12 -6.83 -5.78
C GLU A 142 12.61 -5.40 -5.47
N ILE A 143 13.37 -5.25 -4.39
CA ILE A 143 14.08 -4.00 -4.03
C ILE A 143 15.57 -4.27 -4.18
N GLU A 144 16.22 -3.49 -5.03
CA GLU A 144 17.66 -3.52 -5.23
C GLU A 144 18.26 -2.27 -4.60
N LEU A 145 19.20 -2.48 -3.68
CA LEU A 145 19.95 -1.44 -3.00
C LEU A 145 21.40 -1.52 -3.46
N GLU A 146 21.89 -0.44 -4.04
CA GLU A 146 23.26 -0.28 -4.52
C GLU A 146 24.00 0.78 -3.68
N ASP A 147 25.33 0.76 -3.71
CA ASP A 147 26.21 1.76 -3.05
C ASP A 147 26.01 1.85 -1.53
N LEU A 148 25.95 0.70 -0.84
CA LEU A 148 25.74 0.59 0.61
C LEU A 148 26.98 0.95 1.48
N ASN A 149 27.88 1.79 0.96
CA ASN A 149 29.11 2.22 1.62
C ASN A 149 29.48 3.66 1.21
N GLU A 150 28.80 4.66 1.81
CA GLU A 150 29.02 6.11 1.52
C GLU A 150 29.82 6.86 2.61
#